data_AF-A0A928IT71-F1
#
_entry.id   AF-A0A928IT71-F1
#
_cell.length_a   1.000
_cell.length_b   1.000
_cell.length_c   1.000
_cell.angle_alpha   90.00
_cell.angle_beta   90.00
_cell.angle_gamma   90.00
#
_symmetry.space_group_name_H-M   'P 1'
#
loop_
_entity.id
_entity.type
_entity.pdbx_description
1 polymer ?
#
loop_
_entity_poly.entity_id
_entity_poly.type
_entity_poly.pdbx_seq_one_letter_code
_entity_poly.pdbx_strand_id
1 'polypeptide(L)' 'MNKATETVKIKLPRISGKDESVFVSVGDLNWRIRRGFEVEIPLCAYDVLLNAEIAEDNAIAFMEEVL' A
#
# COMPACT_ATOMS: atom_id res chain seq x y z
N MET A 1 6.07 -21.57 0.95
CA MET A 1 6.69 -20.40 1.59
C MET A 1 5.60 -19.63 2.32
N ASN A 2 5.76 -19.34 3.60
CA ASN A 2 4.70 -18.69 4.39
C ASN A 2 4.81 -17.17 4.21
N LYS A 3 3.94 -16.58 3.37
CA LYS A 3 3.99 -15.14 3.02
C LYS A 3 3.83 -14.19 4.23
N ALA A 4 3.33 -14.70 5.35
CA ALA A 4 3.12 -13.91 6.57
C ALA A 4 4.43 -13.59 7.32
N THR A 5 5.50 -14.36 7.13
CA THR A 5 6.79 -14.16 7.82
C THR A 5 7.83 -13.44 6.96
N GLU A 6 7.56 -13.27 5.66
CA GLU A 6 8.45 -12.55 4.75
C GLU A 6 8.19 -11.04 4.87
N THR A 7 9.26 -10.26 4.92
CA THR A 7 9.23 -8.80 5.03
C THR A 7 9.87 -8.13 3.83
N VAL A 8 9.44 -6.91 3.55
CA VAL A 8 9.96 -6.06 2.47
C VAL A 8 10.16 -4.63 2.98
N LYS A 9 11.22 -3.98 2.51
CA LYS A 9 11.47 -2.57 2.78
C LYS A 9 10.79 -1.71 1.72
N ILE A 10 9.96 -0.78 2.15
CA ILE A 10 9.28 0.16 1.27
C ILE A 10 9.44 1.59 1.77
N LYS A 11 9.24 2.55 0.87
CA LYS A 11 9.15 3.96 1.21
C LYS A 11 8.00 4.60 0.45
N LEU A 12 6.87 4.81 1.14
CA LEU A 12 5.73 5.48 0.54
C LEU A 12 6.03 6.97 0.32
N PRO A 13 5.63 7.56 -0.81
CA PRO A 13 5.83 8.98 -1.06
C PRO A 13 5.04 9.83 -0.06
N ARG A 14 5.60 10.99 0.31
CA ARG A 14 4.89 12.00 1.10
C ARG A 14 3.86 12.68 0.21
N ILE A 15 2.63 12.81 0.70
CA ILE A 15 1.56 13.52 0.01
C ILE A 15 1.21 14.73 0.87
N SER A 16 1.32 15.93 0.30
CA SER A 16 0.97 17.17 1.00
C SER A 16 -0.54 17.20 1.31
N GLY A 17 -0.91 17.62 2.53
CA GLY A 17 -2.31 17.77 2.95
C GLY A 17 -3.07 16.47 3.24
N LYS A 18 -2.45 15.29 3.14
CA LYS A 18 -3.02 14.01 3.59
C LYS A 18 -2.35 13.55 4.89
N ASP A 19 -3.02 12.63 5.60
CA ASP A 19 -2.50 12.01 6.82
C ASP A 19 -1.09 11.43 6.59
N GLU A 20 -0.22 11.58 7.58
CA GLU A 20 1.21 11.21 7.46
C GLU A 20 1.42 9.69 7.36
N SER A 21 0.36 8.89 7.54
CA SER A 21 0.42 7.42 7.57
C SER A 21 -0.67 6.77 6.73
N VAL A 22 -0.38 5.59 6.21
CA VAL A 22 -1.36 4.67 5.63
C VAL A 22 -1.62 3.56 6.63
N PHE A 23 -2.88 3.16 6.77
CA PHE A 23 -3.28 2.02 7.58
C PHE A 23 -3.62 0.85 6.68
N VAL A 24 -3.04 -0.32 6.98
CA VAL A 24 -3.28 -1.56 6.24
C VAL A 24 -3.70 -2.63 7.24
N SER A 25 -4.76 -3.35 6.92
CA SER A 25 -5.31 -4.43 7.75
C SER A 25 -5.41 -5.71 6.92
N VAL A 26 -4.88 -6.82 7.44
CA VAL A 26 -4.95 -8.16 6.82
C VAL A 26 -5.41 -9.15 7.88
N GLY A 27 -6.66 -9.57 7.80
CA GLY A 27 -7.31 -10.33 8.88
C GLY A 27 -7.32 -9.52 10.17
N ASP A 28 -6.82 -10.11 11.25
CA ASP A 28 -6.73 -9.45 12.57
C ASP A 28 -5.44 -8.62 12.75
N LEU A 29 -4.54 -8.62 11.77
CA LEU A 29 -3.28 -7.90 11.83
C LEU A 29 -3.42 -6.51 11.20
N ASN A 30 -2.84 -5.51 11.87
CA ASN A 30 -2.97 -4.11 11.51
C ASN A 30 -1.59 -3.43 11.51
N TRP A 31 -1.30 -2.66 10.47
CA TRP A 31 -0.06 -1.89 10.33
C TRP A 31 -0.35 -0.43 10.05
N ARG A 32 0.36 0.45 10.76
CA ARG A 32 0.42 1.88 10.48
C ARG A 32 1.75 2.20 9.85
N ILE A 33 1.73 2.63 8.59
CA ILE A 33 2.91 2.80 7.73
C ILE A 33 3.12 4.29 7.49
N ARG A 34 4.18 4.87 8.06
CA ARG A 34 4.47 6.30 7.92
C ARG A 34 5.05 6.62 6.54
N ARG A 35 4.50 7.64 5.87
CA ARG A 35 4.97 8.12 4.57
C ARG A 35 6.30 8.87 4.70
N GLY A 36 7.15 8.73 3.69
CA GLY A 36 8.43 9.43 3.56
C GLY A 36 9.58 8.80 4.35
N PHE A 37 9.36 7.68 5.03
CA PHE A 37 10.39 6.92 5.74
C PHE A 37 10.53 5.55 5.08
N GLU A 38 11.75 5.03 5.05
CA GLU A 38 11.97 3.63 4.72
C GLU A 38 11.54 2.79 5.92
N VAL A 39 10.63 1.85 5.68
CA VAL A 39 10.04 1.00 6.71
C VAL A 39 10.00 -0.44 6.22
N GLU A 40 10.19 -1.38 7.13
CA GLU A 40 10.08 -2.81 6.86
C GLU A 40 8.68 -3.30 7.28
N ILE A 41 7.96 -3.91 6.34
CA ILE A 41 6.60 -4.41 6.56
C ILE A 41 6.45 -5.85 6.07
N PRO A 42 5.47 -6.62 6.56
CA PRO A 42 5.18 -7.93 6.03
C PRO A 42 4.75 -7.88 4.56
N LEU A 43 5.17 -8.88 3.79
CA LEU A 43 4.88 -8.99 2.36
C LEU A 43 3.38 -8.98 2.08
N CYS A 44 2.56 -9.59 2.97
CA CYS A 44 1.11 -9.55 2.83
C CYS A 44 0.53 -8.12 2.91
N ALA A 45 1.08 -7.25 3.76
CA ALA A 45 0.66 -5.86 3.84
C ALA A 45 1.11 -5.07 2.61
N TYR A 46 2.29 -5.39 2.06
CA TYR A 46 2.77 -4.82 0.80
C TYR A 46 1.90 -5.24 -0.39
N ASP A 47 1.54 -6.52 -0.50
CA ASP A 47 0.67 -7.05 -1.56
C ASP A 47 -0.68 -6.30 -1.57
N VAL A 48 -1.25 -5.98 -0.40
CA VAL A 48 -2.50 -5.18 -0.31
C VAL A 48 -2.30 -3.76 -0.83
N LEU A 49 -1.22 -3.08 -0.44
CA LEU A 49 -0.92 -1.73 -0.91
C LEU A 49 -0.76 -1.69 -2.44
N LEU A 50 0.02 -2.62 -2.99
CA LEU A 50 0.29 -2.70 -4.42
C LEU A 50 -0.99 -2.96 -5.22
N ASN A 51 -1.83 -3.89 -4.75
CA ASN A 51 -3.10 -4.18 -5.44
C ASN A 51 -4.08 -3.00 -5.36
N ALA A 52 -4.06 -2.23 -4.27
CA ALA A 52 -4.88 -1.02 -4.16
C ALA A 52 -4.45 0.04 -5.19
N GLU A 53 -3.14 0.26 -5.37
CA GLU A 53 -2.59 1.18 -6.39
C GLU A 53 -2.97 0.72 -7.80
N ILE A 54 -2.77 -0.56 -8.13
CA ILE A 54 -3.16 -1.13 -9.43
C ILE A 54 -4.67 -0.98 -9.68
N ALA A 55 -5.51 -1.18 -8.65
CA ALA A 55 -6.96 -1.03 -8.79
C ALA A 55 -7.36 0.43 -9.05
N GLU A 56 -6.70 1.39 -8.41
CA GLU A 56 -6.89 2.82 -8.65
C GLU A 56 -6.48 3.20 -10.08
N ASP A 57 -5.29 2.77 -10.51
CA ASP A 57 -4.78 3.02 -11.87
C ASP A 57 -5.70 2.43 -12.94
N ASN A 58 -6.17 1.19 -12.75
CA ASN A 58 -7.12 0.56 -13.67
C ASN A 58 -8.46 1.30 -13.74
N ALA A 59 -8.95 1.81 -12.61
CA ALA A 59 -10.18 2.60 -12.59
C ALA A 59 -10.01 3.94 -13.33
N ILE A 60 -8.87 4.60 -13.16
CA ILE A 60 -8.51 5.82 -13.89
C ILE A 60 -8.43 5.54 -15.39
N ALA A 61 -7.68 4.52 -15.80
CA ALA A 61 -7.53 4.14 -17.21
C ALA A 61 -8.89 3.81 -17.87
N PHE A 62 -9.76 3.08 -17.17
CA PHE A 62 -11.11 2.81 -17.65
C PHE A 62 -11.93 4.08 -17.85
N MET A 63 -11.83 5.06 -16.94
CA MET A 63 -12.54 6.35 -17.11
C MET A 63 -12.01 7.15 -18.30
N GLU A 64 -10.71 7.11 -18.57
CA GLU A 64 -10.10 7.80 -19.71
C GLU A 64 -10.48 7.16 -21.06
N GLU A 65 -10.59 5.83 -21.14
CA GLU A 65 -11.01 5.14 -22.38
C GLU A 65 -12.48 5.38 -22.75
N VAL A 66 -13.32 5.76 -21.79
CA VAL A 66 -14.77 5.98 -21.98
C VAL A 66 -15.11 7.44 -22.36
N LEU A 67 -14.15 8.36 -22.27
CA LEU A 67 -14.28 9.79 -22.62
C LEU A 67 -13.86 10.09 -24.07
#